data_AF-A0A4Q5TYK5-F1
#
_entry.id   AF-A0A4Q5TYK5-F1
#
_cell.length_a   1.000
_cell.length_b   1.000
_cell.length_c   1.000
_cell.angle_alpha   90.00
_cell.angle_beta   90.00
_cell.angle_gamma   90.00
#
_symmetry.space_group_name_H-M   'P 1'
#
loop_
_entity.id
_entity.type
_entity.pdbx_description
1 polymer ?
#
loop_
_entity_poly.entity_id
_entity_poly.type
_entity_poly.pdbx_seq_one_letter_code
_entity_poly.pdbx_strand_id
1 'polypeptide(L)' 'MGRIFEVRKSSMFARWDKMAKNFTRIGKEIVIAVKAAGADPNSNAALRRCFQNARSVGMP' A
#
# COMPACT_ATOMS: atom_id res chain seq x y z
N MET A 1 -2.49 -24.75 21.36
CA MET A 1 -1.66 -23.96 20.42
C MET A 1 -0.22 -23.95 20.93
N GLY A 2 0.68 -24.75 20.33
CA GLY A 2 2.09 -24.79 20.75
C GLY A 2 2.85 -23.51 20.40
N ARG A 3 4.02 -23.28 20.98
CA ARG A 3 4.86 -22.09 20.76
C ARG A 3 5.07 -21.75 19.27
N ILE A 4 5.25 -22.77 18.42
CA ILE A 4 5.41 -22.62 16.96
C ILE A 4 4.15 -22.01 16.31
N PHE A 5 2.97 -22.39 16.78
CA PHE A 5 1.71 -21.83 16.28
C PHE A 5 1.59 -20.34 16.60
N GLU A 6 1.92 -19.92 17.83
CA GLU A 6 1.86 -18.51 18.23
C GLU A 6 2.86 -17.65 17.44
N VAL A 7 4.06 -18.15 17.16
CA VAL A 7 5.05 -17.45 16.32
C VAL A 7 4.59 -17.30 14.87
N ARG A 8 3.95 -18.34 14.30
CA ARG A 8 3.38 -18.26 12.94
C ARG A 8 2.22 -17.28 12.88
N LYS A 9 1.34 -17.31 13.89
CA LYS A 9 0.20 -16.41 14.04
C LYS A 9 0.66 -14.95 14.14
N SER A 10 1.65 -14.65 14.98
CA SER A 10 2.19 -13.29 15.11
C SER A 10 2.83 -12.79 13.81
N SER A 11 3.58 -13.65 13.12
CA SER A 11 4.20 -13.32 11.81
C SER A 11 3.14 -13.04 10.74
N MET A 12 2.05 -13.81 10.73
CA MET A 12 0.93 -13.60 9.81
C MET A 12 0.23 -12.26 10.06
N PHE A 13 -0.08 -11.93 11.32
CA PHE A 13 -0.69 -10.66 11.66
C PHE A 13 0.22 -9.46 11.38
N ALA A 14 1.52 -9.58 11.64
CA ALA A 14 2.48 -8.53 11.31
C ALA A 14 2.52 -8.25 9.80
N ARG A 15 2.40 -9.29 8.96
CA ARG A 15 2.31 -9.13 7.50
C ARG A 15 1.05 -8.38 7.09
N TRP A 16 -0.10 -8.77 7.65
CA TRP A 16 -1.39 -8.13 7.33
C TRP A 16 -1.48 -6.69 7.83
N ASP A 17 -0.97 -6.39 9.03
CA ASP A 17 -0.87 -5.03 9.57
C ASP A 17 -0.03 -4.13 8.65
N LYS A 18 1.11 -4.63 8.17
CA LYS A 18 1.96 -3.90 7.22
C LYS A 18 1.25 -3.67 5.88
N MET A 19 0.48 -4.65 5.39
CA MET A 19 -0.31 -4.54 4.16
C MET A 19 -1.39 -3.46 4.29
N ALA A 20 -2.16 -3.47 5.39
CA ALA A 20 -3.20 -2.49 5.65
C ALA A 20 -2.66 -1.07 5.73
N LYS A 21 -1.54 -0.87 6.45
CA LYS A 21 -0.87 0.44 6.54
C LYS A 21 -0.39 0.95 5.18
N ASN A 22 0.15 0.06 4.36
CA ASN A 22 0.59 0.41 3.01
C ASN A 22 -0.58 0.80 2.11
N PHE A 23 -1.72 0.10 2.17
CA PHE A 23 -2.92 0.45 1.42
C PHE A 23 -3.44 1.85 1.78
N THR A 24 -3.54 2.16 3.08
CA THR A 24 -3.98 3.48 3.53
C THR A 24 -3.00 4.59 3.09
N ARG A 25 -1.69 4.33 3.18
CA ARG A 25 -0.66 5.31 2.77
C ARG A 25 -0.69 5.58 1.27
N ILE A 26 -0.74 4.54 0.45
CA ILE A 26 -0.77 4.67 -1.01
C ILE A 26 -2.06 5.35 -1.47
N GLY A 27 -3.22 5.00 -0.88
CA GLY A 27 -4.48 5.69 -1.18
C GLY A 27 -4.41 7.20 -0.89
N LYS A 28 -3.80 7.59 0.25
CA LYS A 28 -3.57 9.00 0.57
C LYS A 28 -2.61 9.68 -0.41
N GLU A 29 -1.52 9.01 -0.78
CA GLU A 29 -0.56 9.54 -1.76
C GLU A 29 -1.21 9.74 -3.14
N ILE A 30 -2.07 8.82 -3.59
CA ILE A 30 -2.84 8.96 -4.84
C ILE A 30 -3.75 10.20 -4.77
N VAL A 31 -4.53 10.36 -3.70
CA VAL A 31 -5.43 11.52 -3.55
C VAL A 31 -4.66 12.84 -3.55
N ILE A 32 -3.51 12.90 -2.89
CA ILE A 32 -2.66 14.10 -2.88
C ILE A 32 -2.08 14.37 -4.27
N ALA A 33 -1.57 13.35 -4.95
CA ALA A 33 -1.02 13.48 -6.29
C ALA A 33 -2.07 13.99 -7.29
N VAL A 34 -3.30 13.44 -7.23
CA VAL A 34 -4.43 13.87 -8.08
C VAL A 34 -4.81 15.33 -7.79
N LYS A 35 -4.86 15.73 -6.53
CA LYS A 35 -5.15 17.13 -6.16
C LYS A 35 -4.06 18.11 -6.59
N ALA A 36 -2.81 17.67 -6.62
CA ALA A 36 -1.67 18.53 -6.93
C ALA A 36 -1.51 18.83 -8.43
N ALA A 37 -1.69 17.82 -9.30
CA ALA A 37 -1.39 17.95 -10.73
C ALA A 37 -2.40 17.24 -11.64
N GLY A 38 -3.62 16.98 -11.14
CA GLY A 38 -4.69 16.36 -11.91
C GLY A 38 -4.62 14.83 -11.94
N ALA A 39 -5.67 14.23 -12.51
CA ALA A 39 -5.88 12.78 -12.53
C ALA A 39 -5.16 12.03 -13.67
N ASP A 40 -4.45 12.75 -14.55
CA ASP A 40 -3.76 12.15 -15.68
C ASP A 40 -2.38 11.58 -15.26
N PRO A 41 -2.17 10.26 -15.35
CA PRO A 41 -0.87 9.64 -15.01
C PRO A 41 0.25 10.04 -15.97
N ASN A 42 -0.03 10.45 -17.21
CA ASN A 42 1.03 10.76 -18.18
C ASN A 42 1.65 12.14 -17.90
N SER A 43 0.86 13.09 -17.42
CA SER A 43 1.36 14.40 -17.00
C SER A 43 1.91 14.41 -15.57
N ASN A 44 1.43 13.50 -14.70
CA ASN A 44 1.77 13.50 -13.28
C ASN A 44 2.73 12.36 -12.89
N ALA A 45 4.03 12.67 -12.74
CA ALA A 45 5.05 11.70 -12.34
C ALA A 45 4.83 11.12 -10.93
N ALA A 46 4.27 11.92 -10.00
CA ALA A 46 3.96 11.46 -8.65
C ALA A 46 2.85 10.40 -8.67
N LEU A 47 1.81 10.62 -9.48
CA LEU A 47 0.72 9.67 -9.66
C LEU A 47 1.20 8.34 -10.26
N ARG A 48 2.11 8.38 -11.26
CA ARG A 48 2.71 7.14 -11.81
C ARG A 48 3.45 6.34 -10.74
N ARG A 49 4.24 7.02 -9.90
CA ARG A 49 4.97 6.37 -8.82
C ARG A 49 4.02 5.74 -7.80
N CYS A 50 2.94 6.42 -7.46
CA CYS A 50 1.90 5.88 -6.58
C CYS A 50 1.27 4.61 -7.17
N PHE A 51 0.98 4.59 -8.48
CA PHE A 51 0.46 3.40 -9.15
C PHE A 51 1.44 2.22 -9.18
N GLN A 52 2.74 2.47 -9.37
CA GLN A 52 3.75 1.41 -9.29
C GLN A 52 3.85 0.84 -7.87
N ASN A 53 3.81 1.71 -6.85
CA ASN A 53 3.78 1.30 -5.46
C ASN A 53 2.52 0.47 -5.14
N ALA A 54 1.35 0.88 -5.65
CA ALA A 54 0.08 0.16 -5.49
C ALA A 54 0.14 -1.26 -6.07
N ARG A 55 0.67 -1.42 -7.30
CA ARG A 55 0.86 -2.73 -7.93
C ARG A 55 1.83 -3.61 -7.14
N SER A 56 2.89 -3.01 -6.59
CA SER A 56 3.91 -3.74 -5.82
C SER A 56 3.38 -4.34 -4.52
N VAL A 57 2.33 -3.75 -3.95
CA VAL A 57 1.68 -4.26 -2.73
C VAL A 57 0.43 -5.12 -3.03
N GLY A 58 0.13 -5.38 -4.30
CA GLY A 58 -1.08 -6.12 -4.71
C GLY A 58 -2.37 -5.39 -4.36
N MET A 59 -2.36 -4.06 -4.40
CA MET A 59 -3.57 -3.25 -4.18
C MET A 59 -4.55 -3.50 -5.34
N PRO A 60 -5.83 -3.83 -5.05
CA PRO A 60 -6.86 -4.00 -6.07
C PRO A 60 -7.26 -2.66 -6.71
#